data_AF-A0A0C3BII6-F1
#
_entry.id   AF-A0A0C3BII6-F1
#
_cell.length_a   1.000
_cell.length_b   1.000
_cell.length_c   1.000
_cell.angle_alpha   90.00
_cell.angle_beta   90.00
_cell.angle_gamma   90.00
#
_symmetry.space_group_name_H-M   'P 1'
#
loop_
_entity.id
_entity.type
_entity.pdbx_description
1 polymer ?
#
loop_
_entity_poly.entity_id
_entity_poly.type
_entity_poly.pdbx_seq_one_letter_code
_entity_poly.pdbx_strand_id
1 'polypeptide(L)' 'TEIMNRFFETMLRAYVADDKSKWATWIDLLEFAYNSATHSSTNSPPFKLLLGYTPRSLID' A
#
# COMPACT_ATOMS: atom_id res chain seq x y z
N THR A 1 8.40 5.35 8.52
CA THR A 1 8.27 3.88 8.50
C THR A 1 7.16 3.36 9.41
N GLU A 2 6.89 3.99 10.56
CA GLU A 2 5.87 3.52 11.52
C GLU A 2 4.41 3.54 11.02
N ILE A 3 3.99 4.59 10.30
CA ILE A 3 2.62 4.75 9.78
C ILE A 3 2.29 3.69 8.73
N MET A 4 3.25 3.42 7.84
CA MET A 4 3.14 2.42 6.79
C MET A 4 3.01 1.00 7.39
N ASN A 5 3.84 0.67 8.38
CA ASN A 5 3.76 -0.63 9.06
C ASN A 5 2.39 -0.83 9.74
N ARG A 6 1.87 0.21 10.41
CA ARG A 6 0.55 0.15 11.05
C ARG A 6 -0.59 -0.03 10.04
N PHE A 7 -0.50 0.63 8.88
CA PHE A 7 -1.45 0.44 7.78
C PHE A 7 -1.43 -1.01 7.28
N PHE A 8 -0.24 -1.56 7.02
CA PHE A 8 -0.09 -2.94 6.57
C PHE A 8 -0.58 -3.95 7.61
N GLU A 9 -0.24 -3.79 8.88
CA GLU A 9 -0.73 -4.69 9.93
C GLU A 9 -2.27 -4.70 10.01
N THR A 10 -2.89 -3.52 9.87
CA THR A 10 -4.35 -3.39 9.88
C THR A 10 -4.98 -4.07 8.66
N MET A 11 -4.44 -3.81 7.47
CA MET A 11 -4.91 -4.40 6.22
C MET A 11 -4.70 -5.91 6.18
N LEU A 12 -3.51 -6.39 6.55
CA LEU A 12 -3.21 -7.81 6.60
C LEU A 12 -4.14 -8.53 7.59
N ARG A 13 -4.43 -7.97 8.77
CA ARG A 13 -5.42 -8.56 9.68
C ARG A 13 -6.80 -8.70 9.08
N ALA A 14 -7.21 -7.79 8.19
CA ALA A 14 -8.51 -7.83 7.54
C ALA A 14 -8.54 -8.80 6.34
N TYR A 15 -7.51 -8.81 5.50
CA TYR A 15 -7.50 -9.57 4.24
C TYR A 15 -6.90 -10.97 4.34
N VAL A 16 -6.03 -11.20 5.32
CA VAL A 16 -5.29 -12.47 5.53
C VAL A 16 -5.96 -13.31 6.62
N ALA A 17 -7.14 -12.90 7.11
CA ALA A 17 -7.87 -13.61 8.15
C ALA A 17 -8.27 -15.05 7.73
N ASP A 18 -8.64 -15.23 6.46
CA ASP A 18 -9.12 -16.50 5.92
C ASP A 18 -7.97 -17.44 5.51
N ASP A 19 -6.93 -16.90 4.87
CA ASP A 19 -5.79 -17.67 4.38
C ASP A 19 -4.46 -16.96 4.63
N LYS A 20 -3.80 -17.37 5.72
CA LYS A 20 -2.50 -16.83 6.14
C LYS A 20 -1.35 -17.16 5.20
N SER A 21 -1.51 -18.12 4.29
CA SER A 21 -0.44 -18.50 3.36
C SER A 21 -0.26 -17.48 2.22
N LYS A 22 -1.31 -16.72 1.91
CA LYS A 22 -1.33 -15.75 0.81
C LYS A 22 -0.88 -14.35 1.21
N TRP A 23 -0.42 -14.15 2.44
CA TRP A 23 -0.03 -12.84 2.96
C TRP A 23 0.97 -12.11 2.04
N ALA A 24 1.94 -12.83 1.48
CA ALA A 24 2.94 -12.27 0.57
C ALA A 24 2.31 -11.70 -0.71
N THR A 25 1.29 -12.34 -1.27
CA THR A 25 0.56 -11.84 -2.46
C THR A 25 -0.19 -10.55 -2.16
N TRP A 26 -0.63 -10.35 -0.92
CA TRP A 26 -1.29 -9.13 -0.49
C TRP A 26 -0.31 -7.98 -0.22
N ILE A 27 0.96 -8.26 0.08
CA ILE A 27 1.96 -7.22 0.34
C ILE A 27 2.12 -6.31 -0.87
N ASP A 28 2.36 -6.87 -2.06
CA ASP A 28 2.57 -6.07 -3.28
C ASP A 28 1.35 -5.17 -3.56
N LEU A 29 0.15 -5.73 -3.42
CA LEU A 29 -1.10 -5.03 -3.68
C LEU A 29 -1.38 -3.92 -2.66
N LEU A 30 -1.10 -4.19 -1.37
CA LEU A 30 -1.24 -3.20 -0.32
C LEU A 30 -0.19 -2.10 -0.45
N GLU A 31 1.03 -2.43 -0.86
CA GLU A 31 2.11 -1.45 -1.05
C GLU A 31 1.75 -0.49 -2.17
N PHE A 32 1.26 -1.02 -3.28
CA PHE A 32 0.76 -0.20 -4.38
C PHE A 32 -0.43 0.66 -3.96
N ALA A 33 -1.40 0.10 -3.22
CA ALA A 33 -2.52 0.87 -2.69
C ALA A 33 -2.05 2.01 -1.77
N TYR A 34 -1.09 1.74 -0.89
CA TYR A 34 -0.51 2.74 0.00
C TYR A 34 0.23 3.84 -0.75
N ASN A 35 1.04 3.48 -1.75
CA ASN A 35 1.86 4.41 -2.53
C ASN A 35 1.06 5.22 -3.57
N SER A 36 -0.11 4.73 -3.99
CA SER A 36 -1.02 5.44 -4.89
C SER A 36 -2.09 6.27 -4.17
N ALA A 37 -2.35 6.01 -2.89
CA ALA A 37 -3.31 6.77 -2.10
C ALA A 37 -2.77 8.14 -1.69
N THR A 38 -3.63 9.16 -1.70
CA THR A 38 -3.32 10.49 -1.17
C THR A 38 -3.24 10.43 0.35
N HIS A 39 -2.10 10.85 0.92
CA HIS A 39 -1.94 10.91 2.37
C HIS A 39 -2.29 12.30 2.88
N SER A 40 -2.93 12.38 4.05
CA SER A 40 -3.34 13.65 4.65
C SER A 40 -2.17 14.56 5.05
N SER A 41 -1.00 13.99 5.34
CA SER A 41 0.21 14.72 5.71
C SER A 41 0.85 15.48 4.55
N THR A 42 0.88 14.87 3.36
CA THR A 42 1.49 15.43 2.15
C THR A 42 0.48 15.96 1.14
N ASN A 43 -0.80 15.67 1.36
CA ASN A 43 -1.91 15.97 0.43
C ASN A 43 -1.63 15.49 -1.00
N SER A 44 -0.80 14.46 -1.15
CA SER A 44 -0.34 13.91 -2.42
C SER A 44 0.08 12.44 -2.25
N PRO A 45 -0.11 11.59 -3.28
CA PRO A 45 0.34 10.21 -3.25
C PRO A 45 1.87 10.09 -3.17
N PRO A 46 2.42 9.16 -2.37
CA PRO A 46 3.85 8.89 -2.33
C PRO A 46 4.48 8.65 -3.71
N PHE A 47 3.82 7.87 -4.59
CA PHE A 47 4.30 7.66 -5.95
C PHE A 47 4.44 8.96 -6.74
N LYS A 48 3.49 9.88 -6.57
CA LYS A 48 3.56 11.18 -7.24
C LYS A 48 4.72 12.02 -6.73
N LEU A 49 5.02 11.94 -5.43
CA LEU A 49 6.15 12.66 -4.82
C LEU A 49 7.49 12.06 -5.25
N LEU A 50 7.57 10.75 -5.42
CA LEU A 50 8.80 10.03 -5.77
C LEU A 50 9.09 10.04 -7.28
N LEU A 51 8.07 9.76 -8.09
CA LEU A 51 8.19 9.54 -9.54
C LEU A 51 7.69 10.73 -10.37
N GLY A 52 7.01 11.69 -9.75
CA GLY A 52 6.33 12.80 -10.45
C GLY A 52 4.96 12.43 -11.02
N TYR A 53 4.59 11.14 -11.03
CA TYR A 53 3.29 10.62 -11.48
C TYR A 53 2.84 9.43 -10.61
N THR A 54 1.57 9.06 -10.71
CA THR A 54 1.04 7.87 -10.02
C THR A 54 0.87 6.74 -11.03
N PRO A 55 1.61 5.62 -10.90
CA PRO A 55 1.41 4.42 -11.70
C PRO A 55 -0.04 3.92 -11.60
N ARG A 56 -0.60 3.40 -12.70
CA ARG A 56 -2.00 2.93 -12.73
C ARG A 56 -2.14 1.44 -12.46
N SER A 57 -1.03 0.71 -12.51
CA SER A 57 -0.98 -0.74 -12.36
C SER A 57 0.27 -1.17 -11.59
N LEU A 58 0.17 -2.33 -10.94
CA LEU A 58 1.30 -3.06 -10.35
C LEU A 58 2.32 -3.55 -11.39
N ILE A 59 1.90 -3.62 -12.65
CA ILE A 59 2.63 -4.25 -13.77
C ILE A 59 3.06 -3.22 -14.83
N ASP A 60 3.08 -1.93 -14.47
CA ASP A 60 3.48 -0.84 -15.40
C ASP A 60 5.00 -0.86 -15.66
#